data_AF-A0A017TEJ8-F1
#
_entry.id   AF-A0A017TEJ8-F1
#
_cell.length_a   1.000
_cell.length_b   1.000
_cell.length_c   1.000
_cell.angle_alpha   90.00
_cell.angle_beta   90.00
_cell.angle_gamma   90.00
#
_symmetry.space_group_name_H-M   'P 1'
#
loop_
_entity.id
_entity.type
_entity.pdbx_description
1 polymer ?
#
loop_
_entity_poly.entity_id
_entity_poly.type
_entity_poly.pdbx_seq_one_letter_code
_entity_poly.pdbx_strand_id
1 'polypeptide(L)'
;MPWRPLPTDPAARRVRCSWARMTFGVAWTAVLLAVAALPPLLLPSWFSWTAAAALALTALAELWPSLRRAGVAACPRCGERVWNLSLPGASVGSQCRHCLALVEVEAGLLTLTPEARVAPSAVFGIAVGAGPLAFPALCAACGAPSTRHHLMTRRKGRADLNVPHCDAHDPLVFLSTSDGEEVLYARSLHFIAAHAATQATPSAPVAHVVPAAPAAPAAPAASAASAARSPLFGWDRDSLATPRDMLTLCAGPALVAFGMGLQFVLTLAEENDVEVSGHLGMTILYLIFGKSVVSGIFVAIGAVVLLFVLLHEGRILRQRLGLA
;
A
#
# COMPACT_ATOMS: atom_id res chain seq x y z
N MET A 1 4.98 21.12 -29.35
CA MET A 1 3.56 20.73 -29.38
C MET A 1 2.71 21.99 -29.27
N PRO A 2 1.78 22.26 -30.18
CA PRO A 2 0.88 23.41 -30.07
C PRO A 2 0.05 23.30 -28.79
N TRP A 3 -0.04 24.41 -28.05
CA TRP A 3 -0.77 24.50 -26.79
C TRP A 3 -2.27 24.32 -27.08
N ARG A 4 -2.84 23.15 -26.74
CA ARG A 4 -4.31 23.01 -26.77
C ARG A 4 -4.87 23.74 -25.55
N PRO A 5 -5.93 24.56 -25.69
CA PRO A 5 -6.58 25.16 -24.54
C PRO A 5 -7.03 24.05 -23.58
N LEU A 6 -6.73 24.24 -22.30
CA LEU A 6 -7.08 23.30 -21.24
C LEU A 6 -8.59 23.03 -21.32
N PRO A 7 -9.05 21.77 -21.30
CA PRO A 7 -10.48 21.47 -21.19
C PRO A 7 -11.02 22.12 -19.91
N THR A 8 -11.80 23.18 -20.08
CA THR A 8 -12.35 23.97 -18.96
C THR A 8 -13.44 23.21 -18.22
N ASP A 9 -14.05 22.20 -18.85
CA ASP A 9 -15.16 21.46 -18.25
C ASP A 9 -14.73 20.67 -16.99
N PRO A 10 -15.20 21.06 -15.78
CA PRO A 10 -14.92 20.32 -14.56
C PRO A 10 -15.57 18.91 -14.57
N ALA A 11 -16.62 18.68 -15.37
CA ALA A 11 -17.29 17.39 -15.45
C ALA A 11 -16.40 16.31 -16.13
N ALA A 12 -15.50 16.71 -17.03
CA ALA A 12 -14.53 15.83 -17.68
C ALA A 12 -13.39 15.41 -16.73
N ARG A 13 -13.07 16.25 -15.74
CA ARG A 13 -12.01 16.02 -14.73
C ARG A 13 -12.48 15.21 -13.54
N ARG A 14 -13.79 15.05 -13.36
CA ARG A 14 -14.36 14.23 -12.29
C ARG A 14 -13.96 12.77 -12.49
N VAL A 15 -13.38 12.17 -11.45
CA VAL A 15 -13.05 10.75 -11.43
C VAL A 15 -14.35 9.95 -11.42
N ARG A 16 -14.55 9.13 -12.45
CA ARG A 16 -15.70 8.25 -12.59
C ARG A 16 -15.24 6.81 -12.52
N CYS A 17 -16.13 5.92 -12.10
CA CYS A 17 -15.86 4.49 -12.18
C CYS A 17 -15.81 4.06 -13.65
N SER A 18 -14.71 3.42 -14.06
CA SER A 18 -14.62 2.75 -15.35
C SER A 18 -15.41 1.45 -15.29
N TRP A 19 -16.56 1.44 -15.98
CA TRP A 19 -17.36 0.23 -16.17
C TRP A 19 -16.53 -0.92 -16.73
N ALA A 20 -15.72 -0.67 -17.76
CA ALA A 20 -14.90 -1.70 -18.40
C ALA A 20 -13.91 -2.38 -17.43
N ARG A 21 -13.32 -1.63 -16.50
CA ARG A 21 -12.42 -2.21 -15.50
C ARG A 21 -13.16 -2.90 -14.38
N MET A 22 -14.29 -2.35 -13.96
CA MET A 22 -15.15 -2.98 -12.97
C MET A 22 -15.66 -4.33 -13.49
N THR A 23 -16.16 -4.39 -14.73
CA THR A 23 -16.60 -5.64 -15.36
C THR A 23 -15.46 -6.61 -15.52
N PHE A 24 -14.26 -6.16 -15.90
CA PHE A 24 -13.09 -7.03 -15.99
C PHE A 24 -12.71 -7.62 -14.63
N GLY A 25 -12.63 -6.79 -13.58
CA GLY A 25 -12.33 -7.26 -12.22
C GLY A 25 -13.37 -8.26 -11.70
N VAL A 26 -14.66 -7.96 -11.89
CA VAL A 26 -15.76 -8.86 -11.51
C VAL A 26 -15.73 -10.16 -12.30
N ALA A 27 -15.54 -10.10 -13.62
CA ALA A 27 -15.44 -11.28 -14.47
C ALA A 27 -14.24 -12.15 -14.08
N TRP A 28 -13.09 -11.54 -13.81
CA TRP A 28 -11.89 -12.26 -13.36
C TRP A 28 -12.11 -12.95 -12.00
N THR A 29 -12.67 -12.24 -11.02
CA THR A 29 -13.01 -12.84 -9.73
C THR A 29 -14.02 -13.98 -9.87
N ALA A 30 -15.01 -13.86 -10.76
CA ALA A 30 -15.96 -14.93 -11.04
C ALA A 30 -15.26 -16.17 -11.62
N VAL A 31 -14.30 -15.99 -12.53
CA VAL A 31 -13.47 -17.09 -13.06
C VAL A 31 -12.66 -17.75 -11.95
N LEU A 32 -11.99 -16.98 -11.10
CA LEU A 32 -11.23 -17.53 -9.97
C LEU A 32 -12.10 -18.30 -8.98
N LEU A 33 -13.32 -17.84 -8.70
CA LEU A 33 -14.27 -18.54 -7.85
C LEU A 33 -14.77 -19.84 -8.49
N ALA A 34 -14.99 -19.86 -9.81
CA ALA A 34 -15.35 -21.08 -10.52
C ALA A 34 -14.21 -22.11 -10.47
N VAL A 35 -12.96 -21.68 -10.62
CA VAL A 35 -11.77 -22.54 -10.47
C VAL A 35 -11.65 -23.04 -9.03
N ALA A 36 -11.89 -22.20 -8.04
CA ALA A 36 -11.86 -22.57 -6.63
C ALA A 36 -12.92 -23.63 -6.27
N ALA A 37 -14.03 -23.70 -7.02
CA ALA A 37 -15.06 -24.71 -6.82
C ALA A 37 -14.74 -26.09 -7.43
N LEU A 38 -13.75 -26.21 -8.34
CA LEU A 38 -13.41 -27.48 -8.99
C LEU A 38 -12.87 -28.55 -8.02
N PRO A 39 -11.93 -28.26 -7.11
CA PRO A 39 -11.40 -29.28 -6.19
C PRO A 39 -12.48 -30.00 -5.35
N PRO A 40 -13.41 -29.31 -4.67
CA PRO A 40 -14.43 -30.00 -3.86
C PRO A 40 -15.46 -30.75 -4.71
N LEU A 41 -15.67 -30.37 -5.98
CA LEU A 41 -16.55 -31.10 -6.90
C LEU A 41 -15.92 -32.41 -7.38
N LEU A 42 -14.60 -32.41 -7.64
CA LEU A 42 -13.89 -33.59 -8.16
C LEU A 42 -13.47 -34.55 -7.05
N LEU A 43 -13.04 -34.03 -5.90
CA LEU A 43 -12.41 -34.80 -4.82
C LEU A 43 -12.90 -34.31 -3.45
N PRO A 44 -14.16 -34.60 -3.07
CA PRO A 44 -14.78 -34.07 -1.87
C PRO A 44 -14.08 -34.59 -0.60
N SER A 45 -13.09 -33.82 -0.16
CA SER A 45 -12.22 -34.09 0.99
C SER A 45 -12.00 -32.80 1.76
N TRP A 46 -11.73 -32.88 3.06
CA TRP A 46 -11.50 -31.68 3.87
C TRP A 46 -10.38 -30.79 3.30
N PHE A 47 -9.35 -31.40 2.69
CA PHE A 47 -8.26 -30.68 2.03
C PHE A 47 -8.71 -29.92 0.77
N SER A 48 -9.59 -30.50 -0.04
CA SER A 48 -10.16 -29.80 -1.20
C SER A 48 -11.01 -28.59 -0.80
N TRP A 49 -11.72 -28.67 0.34
CA TRP A 49 -12.53 -27.58 0.87
C TRP A 49 -11.66 -26.44 1.43
N THR A 50 -10.58 -26.76 2.13
CA THR A 50 -9.63 -25.73 2.63
C THR A 50 -8.91 -25.03 1.48
N ALA A 51 -8.47 -25.78 0.46
CA ALA A 51 -7.87 -25.21 -0.74
C ALA A 51 -8.86 -24.30 -1.50
N ALA A 52 -10.11 -24.73 -1.66
CA ALA A 52 -11.17 -23.93 -2.27
C ALA A 52 -11.42 -22.62 -1.50
N ALA A 53 -11.50 -22.69 -0.17
CA ALA A 53 -11.69 -21.51 0.67
C ALA A 53 -10.50 -20.53 0.54
N ALA A 54 -9.26 -21.02 0.56
CA ALA A 54 -8.07 -20.19 0.39
C ALA A 54 -8.04 -19.50 -0.99
N LEU A 55 -8.39 -20.22 -2.06
CA LEU A 55 -8.49 -19.66 -3.40
C LEU A 55 -9.62 -18.62 -3.50
N ALA A 56 -10.77 -18.88 -2.89
CA ALA A 56 -11.88 -17.93 -2.86
C ALA A 56 -11.52 -16.64 -2.11
N LEU A 57 -10.82 -16.75 -0.97
CA LEU A 57 -10.33 -15.59 -0.24
C LEU A 57 -9.31 -14.80 -1.07
N THR A 58 -8.42 -15.48 -1.78
CA THR A 58 -7.47 -14.83 -2.69
C THR A 58 -8.19 -14.08 -3.82
N ALA A 59 -9.23 -14.69 -4.41
CA ALA A 59 -10.03 -14.07 -5.46
C ALA A 59 -10.76 -12.80 -4.97
N LEU A 60 -11.30 -12.83 -3.74
CA LEU A 60 -11.92 -11.67 -3.09
C LEU A 60 -10.88 -10.59 -2.76
N ALA A 61 -9.69 -10.98 -2.32
CA ALA A 61 -8.59 -10.07 -2.05
C ALA A 61 -8.12 -9.33 -3.32
N GLU A 62 -8.16 -9.96 -4.50
CA GLU A 62 -7.86 -9.31 -5.79
C GLU A 62 -8.99 -8.41 -6.32
N LEU A 63 -10.24 -8.73 -5.97
CA LEU A 63 -11.40 -7.91 -6.35
C LEU A 63 -11.30 -6.51 -5.72
N TRP A 64 -10.86 -6.44 -4.47
CA TRP A 64 -10.86 -5.19 -3.70
C TRP A 64 -9.97 -4.08 -4.31
N PRO A 65 -8.69 -4.31 -4.67
CA PRO A 65 -7.87 -3.35 -5.41
C PRO A 65 -8.49 -2.96 -6.75
N SER A 66 -9.10 -3.91 -7.46
CA SER A 66 -9.73 -3.68 -8.76
C SER A 66 -10.90 -2.70 -8.65
N LEU A 67 -11.74 -2.86 -7.62
CA LEU A 67 -12.82 -1.93 -7.31
C LEU A 67 -12.29 -0.57 -6.84
N ARG A 68 -11.23 -0.53 -6.03
CA ARG A 68 -10.67 0.72 -5.52
C ARG A 68 -9.94 1.55 -6.58
N ARG A 69 -9.31 0.90 -7.57
CA ARG A 69 -8.51 1.55 -8.63
C ARG A 69 -9.21 1.56 -10.00
N ALA A 70 -10.54 1.46 -10.02
CA ALA A 70 -11.32 1.54 -11.26
C ALA A 70 -11.54 2.98 -11.76
N GLY A 71 -10.96 4.00 -11.12
CA GLY A 71 -11.17 5.40 -11.50
C GLY A 71 -10.58 5.75 -12.85
N VAL A 72 -11.33 6.55 -13.61
CA VAL A 72 -10.93 7.18 -14.87
C VAL A 72 -11.37 8.64 -14.90
N ALA A 73 -10.49 9.52 -15.39
CA ALA A 73 -10.78 10.94 -15.62
C ALA A 73 -9.96 11.47 -16.80
N ALA A 74 -10.39 12.57 -17.41
CA ALA A 74 -9.61 13.24 -18.44
C ALA A 74 -8.44 14.01 -17.80
N CYS A 75 -7.24 13.87 -18.39
CA CYS A 75 -6.06 14.61 -17.96
C CYS A 75 -6.31 16.12 -18.08
N PRO A 76 -6.12 16.90 -17.00
CA PRO A 76 -6.32 18.35 -17.05
C PRO A 76 -5.44 19.06 -18.09
N ARG A 77 -4.26 18.51 -18.45
CA ARG A 77 -3.33 19.13 -19.40
C ARG A 77 -3.63 18.82 -20.88
N CYS A 78 -3.90 17.56 -21.21
CA CYS A 78 -4.03 17.12 -22.62
C CYS A 78 -5.39 16.53 -22.98
N GLY A 79 -6.29 16.33 -22.00
CA GLY A 79 -7.60 15.70 -22.20
C GLY A 79 -7.60 14.18 -22.30
N GLU A 80 -6.43 13.53 -22.43
CA GLU A 80 -6.34 12.08 -22.55
C GLU A 80 -6.81 11.36 -21.28
N ARG A 81 -7.39 10.16 -21.41
CA ARG A 81 -7.91 9.40 -20.26
C ARG A 81 -6.78 8.87 -19.38
N VAL A 82 -6.81 9.23 -18.10
CA VAL A 82 -5.94 8.67 -17.07
C VAL A 82 -6.69 7.57 -16.33
N TRP A 83 -6.11 6.38 -16.28
CA TRP A 83 -6.70 5.17 -15.70
C TRP A 83 -5.98 4.78 -14.41
N ASN A 84 -6.55 3.83 -13.65
CA ASN A 84 -6.05 3.37 -12.35
C ASN A 84 -6.16 4.41 -11.22
N LEU A 85 -7.04 5.40 -11.38
CA LEU A 85 -7.24 6.41 -10.33
C LEU A 85 -7.99 5.79 -9.15
N SER A 86 -7.66 6.20 -7.93
CA SER A 86 -8.41 5.77 -6.75
C SER A 86 -9.79 6.41 -6.74
N LEU A 87 -10.84 5.60 -6.55
CA LEU A 87 -12.23 6.08 -6.45
C LEU A 87 -12.53 6.70 -5.07
N PRO A 88 -12.00 6.19 -3.94
CA PRO A 88 -12.05 6.87 -2.66
C PRO A 88 -10.70 7.49 -2.28
N GLY A 89 -10.71 8.79 -1.95
CA GLY A 89 -9.59 9.48 -1.32
C GLY A 89 -8.61 10.15 -2.29
N ALA A 90 -7.56 10.71 -1.71
CA ALA A 90 -6.49 11.31 -2.48
C ALA A 90 -5.57 10.22 -3.05
N SER A 91 -5.40 10.19 -4.38
CA SER A 91 -4.26 9.49 -4.99
C SER A 91 -3.16 10.50 -5.24
N VAL A 92 -1.98 10.23 -4.71
CA VAL A 92 -0.79 11.02 -4.98
C VAL A 92 -0.08 10.46 -6.22
N GLY A 93 0.14 11.31 -7.23
CA GLY A 93 1.18 11.09 -8.24
C GLY A 93 0.89 10.05 -9.33
N SER A 94 -0.30 10.06 -9.94
CA SER A 94 -0.52 9.32 -11.18
C SER A 94 0.12 10.06 -12.37
N GLN A 95 0.72 9.33 -13.32
CA GLN A 95 1.29 9.95 -14.52
C GLN A 95 0.38 9.74 -15.73
N CYS A 96 0.06 10.83 -16.44
CA CYS A 96 -0.62 10.74 -17.72
C CYS A 96 0.29 10.07 -18.76
N ARG A 97 -0.13 8.95 -19.35
CA ARG A 97 0.68 8.22 -20.34
C ARG A 97 0.95 9.00 -21.63
N HIS A 98 0.11 9.99 -21.96
CA HIS A 98 0.23 10.75 -23.20
C HIS A 98 1.12 11.99 -23.06
N CYS A 99 0.83 12.85 -22.08
CA CYS A 99 1.58 14.10 -21.89
C CYS A 99 2.60 14.06 -20.74
N LEU A 100 2.73 12.90 -20.07
CA LEU A 100 3.64 12.65 -18.93
C LEU A 100 3.43 13.57 -17.72
N ALA A 101 2.37 14.38 -17.71
CA ALA A 101 2.03 15.23 -16.57
C ALA A 101 1.67 14.38 -15.35
N LEU A 102 2.21 14.78 -14.20
CA LEU A 102 1.80 14.26 -12.91
C LEU A 102 0.45 14.88 -12.52
N VAL A 103 -0.47 14.01 -12.16
CA VAL A 103 -1.83 14.33 -11.79
C VAL A 103 -2.16 13.64 -10.47
N GLU A 104 -2.99 14.29 -9.68
CA GLU A 104 -3.47 13.78 -8.40
C GLU A 104 -4.97 13.92 -8.31
N VAL A 105 -5.58 13.11 -7.43
CA VAL A 105 -7.03 13.18 -7.21
C VAL A 105 -7.27 13.97 -5.95
N GLU A 106 -7.96 15.10 -6.08
CA GLU A 106 -8.33 15.98 -4.98
C GLU A 106 -9.84 16.18 -5.00
N ALA A 107 -10.51 15.81 -3.90
CA ALA A 107 -11.98 15.86 -3.79
C ALA A 107 -12.73 15.16 -4.96
N GLY A 108 -12.17 14.07 -5.49
CA GLY A 108 -12.75 13.32 -6.61
C GLY A 108 -12.59 14.00 -7.98
N LEU A 109 -11.78 15.05 -8.08
CA LEU A 109 -11.37 15.70 -9.31
C LEU A 109 -9.90 15.39 -9.59
N LEU A 110 -9.57 15.12 -10.86
CA LEU A 110 -8.19 14.98 -11.29
C LEU A 110 -7.59 16.38 -11.52
N THR A 111 -6.62 16.75 -10.69
CA THR A 111 -5.89 18.02 -10.75
C THR A 111 -4.45 17.78 -11.20
N LEU A 112 -3.80 18.82 -11.74
CA LEU A 112 -2.36 18.76 -11.98
C LEU A 112 -1.66 18.83 -10.64
N THR A 113 -0.68 17.96 -10.42
CA THR A 113 0.20 18.08 -9.26
C THR A 113 0.90 19.45 -9.35
N PRO A 114 0.81 20.30 -8.32
CA PRO A 114 1.49 21.59 -8.29
C PRO A 114 2.96 21.45 -8.65
N GLU A 115 3.50 22.38 -9.45
CA GLU A 115 4.90 22.33 -9.89
C GLU A 115 5.88 22.29 -8.70
N ALA A 116 5.53 22.93 -7.57
CA ALA A 116 6.31 22.84 -6.33
C ALA A 116 6.40 21.43 -5.73
N ARG A 117 5.48 20.52 -6.08
CA ARG A 117 5.49 19.10 -5.69
C ARG A 117 5.98 18.17 -6.80
N VAL A 118 6.06 18.66 -8.04
CA VAL A 118 6.61 17.90 -9.18
C VAL A 118 8.11 18.10 -9.18
N ALA A 119 8.85 17.03 -8.92
CA ALA A 119 10.29 17.08 -9.13
C ALA A 119 10.56 17.42 -10.62
N PRO A 120 11.38 18.45 -10.94
CA PRO A 120 11.61 18.88 -12.31
C PRO A 120 12.31 17.82 -13.18
N SER A 121 12.77 16.72 -12.58
CA SER A 121 13.35 15.56 -13.26
C SER A 121 12.92 14.30 -12.53
N ALA A 122 13.04 13.14 -13.19
CA ALA A 122 12.85 11.85 -12.56
C ALA A 122 13.65 11.78 -11.24
N VAL A 123 13.01 11.21 -10.22
CA VAL A 123 13.63 10.93 -8.94
C VAL A 123 13.51 9.44 -8.69
N PHE A 124 14.58 8.87 -8.18
CA PHE A 124 14.76 7.45 -7.99
C PHE A 124 15.01 7.22 -6.49
N GLY A 125 14.22 6.34 -5.89
CA GLY A 125 14.35 5.98 -4.49
C GLY A 125 15.37 4.86 -4.29
N ILE A 126 16.25 5.01 -3.31
CA ILE A 126 17.12 3.96 -2.77
C ILE A 126 16.67 3.66 -1.35
N ALA A 127 16.36 2.39 -1.07
CA ALA A 127 16.14 1.95 0.31
C ALA A 127 17.45 2.05 1.11
N VAL A 128 17.41 2.79 2.20
CA VAL A 128 18.55 3.06 3.07
C VAL A 128 18.46 2.14 4.29
N GLY A 129 19.26 1.06 4.28
CA GLY A 129 19.36 0.13 5.39
C GLY A 129 19.79 0.80 6.72
N ALA A 130 19.65 0.09 7.84
CA ALA A 130 19.99 0.62 9.17
C ALA A 130 21.51 0.82 9.38
N GLY A 131 22.34 0.08 8.63
CA GLY A 131 23.80 0.16 8.71
C GLY A 131 24.40 1.40 8.03
N PRO A 132 25.72 1.58 8.12
CA PRO A 132 26.44 2.59 7.36
C PRO A 132 26.31 2.31 5.85
N LEU A 133 25.93 3.32 5.06
CA LEU A 133 25.91 3.23 3.60
C LEU A 133 27.15 3.89 3.02
N ALA A 134 27.84 3.16 2.13
CA ALA A 134 28.80 3.75 1.22
C ALA A 134 28.06 4.20 -0.05
N PHE A 135 28.07 5.51 -0.30
CA PHE A 135 27.57 6.04 -1.57
C PHE A 135 28.70 6.07 -2.61
N PRO A 136 28.39 5.88 -3.90
CA PRO A 136 29.38 6.07 -4.95
C PRO A 136 29.84 7.54 -4.98
N ALA A 137 31.06 7.81 -5.42
CA ALA A 137 31.65 9.15 -5.55
C ALA A 137 31.06 9.97 -6.72
N LEU A 138 29.73 9.96 -6.84
CA LEU A 138 28.95 10.57 -7.90
C LEU A 138 27.87 11.45 -7.26
N CYS A 139 27.57 12.58 -7.88
CA CYS A 139 26.53 13.49 -7.46
C CYS A 139 25.16 12.82 -7.56
N ALA A 140 24.44 12.77 -6.44
CA ALA A 140 23.09 12.20 -6.38
C ALA A 140 22.07 12.96 -7.25
N ALA A 141 22.36 14.20 -7.65
CA ALA A 141 21.49 14.99 -8.53
C ALA A 141 21.73 14.72 -10.02
N CYS A 142 22.98 14.80 -10.50
CA CYS A 142 23.28 14.72 -11.94
C CYS A 142 24.17 13.53 -12.36
N GLY A 143 24.80 12.82 -11.42
CA GLY A 143 25.71 11.71 -11.71
C GLY A 143 27.14 12.10 -12.08
N ALA A 144 27.48 13.40 -12.11
CA ALA A 144 28.87 13.85 -12.27
C ALA A 144 29.71 13.47 -11.03
N PRO A 145 31.06 13.45 -11.11
CA PRO A 145 31.90 13.22 -9.93
C PRO A 145 31.54 14.15 -8.77
N SER A 146 31.46 13.60 -7.55
CA SER A 146 31.11 14.38 -6.37
C SER A 146 32.30 15.20 -5.86
N THR A 147 32.06 16.46 -5.50
CA THR A 147 33.05 17.36 -4.90
C THR A 147 32.73 17.70 -3.45
N ARG A 148 31.47 17.49 -3.03
CA ARG A 148 30.95 17.79 -1.69
C ARG A 148 30.06 16.68 -1.19
N HIS A 149 29.76 16.71 0.11
CA HIS A 149 28.79 15.81 0.72
C HIS A 149 27.84 16.59 1.64
N HIS A 150 26.58 16.17 1.66
CA HIS A 150 25.53 16.75 2.48
C HIS A 150 25.15 15.76 3.57
N LEU A 151 25.37 16.15 4.82
CA LEU A 151 25.01 15.33 5.97
C LEU A 151 23.50 15.42 6.21
N MET A 152 22.81 14.29 6.07
CA MET A 152 21.39 14.16 6.35
C MET A 152 21.19 13.35 7.63
N THR A 153 20.55 13.99 8.61
CA THR A 153 20.23 13.35 9.89
C THR A 153 19.12 12.32 9.71
N ARG A 154 19.31 11.11 10.23
CA ARG A 154 18.32 10.04 10.16
C ARG A 154 17.47 9.96 11.42
N ARG A 155 16.46 9.08 11.43
CA ARG A 155 15.71 8.75 12.64
C ARG A 155 16.65 8.26 13.75
N LYS A 156 16.28 8.57 15.00
CA LYS A 156 17.05 8.28 16.23
C LYS A 156 17.57 6.83 16.23
N GLY A 157 18.87 6.67 16.43
CA GLY A 157 19.53 5.36 16.49
C GLY A 157 20.08 4.85 15.14
N ARG A 158 19.98 5.61 14.06
CA ARG A 158 20.60 5.30 12.76
C ARG A 158 21.74 6.26 12.46
N ALA A 159 22.78 5.78 11.78
CA ALA A 159 23.95 6.59 11.40
C ALA A 159 23.58 7.60 10.31
N ASP A 160 23.97 8.86 10.46
CA ASP A 160 23.70 9.93 9.49
C ASP A 160 24.20 9.58 8.09
N LEU A 161 23.51 10.08 7.06
CA LEU A 161 23.86 9.85 5.66
C LEU A 161 24.74 10.97 5.14
N ASN A 162 25.89 10.62 4.58
CA ASN A 162 26.75 11.59 3.93
C ASN A 162 26.54 11.56 2.40
N VAL A 163 25.56 12.32 1.90
CA VAL A 163 25.09 12.18 0.51
C VAL A 163 25.95 13.02 -0.45
N PRO A 164 26.59 12.40 -1.46
CA PRO A 164 27.50 13.09 -2.37
C PRO A 164 26.78 14.00 -3.37
N HIS A 165 27.33 15.19 -3.62
CA HIS A 165 26.87 16.14 -4.63
C HIS A 165 28.04 16.89 -5.28
N CYS A 166 27.80 17.54 -6.42
CA CYS A 166 28.80 18.38 -7.09
C CYS A 166 28.50 19.86 -6.85
N ASP A 167 29.47 20.73 -7.13
CA ASP A 167 29.36 22.18 -6.88
C ASP A 167 28.26 22.88 -7.69
N ALA A 168 27.82 22.27 -8.79
CA ALA A 168 26.79 22.82 -9.67
C ALA A 168 25.35 22.58 -9.18
N HIS A 169 25.16 21.72 -8.18
CA HIS A 169 23.82 21.35 -7.69
C HIS A 169 23.76 21.47 -6.18
N ASP A 170 22.73 22.17 -5.70
CA ASP A 170 22.29 22.04 -4.32
C ASP A 170 21.91 20.58 -4.02
N PRO A 171 22.01 20.14 -2.75
CA PRO A 171 21.57 18.82 -2.33
C PRO A 171 20.04 18.72 -2.41
N LEU A 172 19.51 18.63 -3.62
CA LEU A 172 18.10 18.35 -3.94
C LEU A 172 17.81 16.86 -3.79
N VAL A 173 18.27 16.30 -2.67
CA VAL A 173 18.01 14.95 -2.21
C VAL A 173 17.15 15.05 -0.96
N PHE A 174 16.13 14.21 -0.86
CA PHE A 174 15.29 14.17 0.32
C PHE A 174 15.20 12.74 0.83
N LEU A 175 15.12 12.62 2.15
CA LEU A 175 14.92 11.37 2.85
C LEU A 175 13.43 11.32 3.25
N SER A 176 12.72 10.29 2.82
CA SER A 176 11.33 10.04 3.23
C SER A 176 11.20 8.64 3.79
N THR A 177 10.07 8.34 4.44
CA THR A 177 9.76 7.00 4.92
C THR A 177 8.66 6.41 4.04
N SER A 178 8.93 5.27 3.41
CA SER A 178 7.94 4.49 2.65
C SER A 178 7.91 3.07 3.22
N ASP A 179 6.73 2.59 3.59
CA ASP A 179 6.52 1.22 4.09
C ASP A 179 7.42 0.83 5.30
N GLY A 180 7.74 1.81 6.14
CA GLY A 180 8.60 1.63 7.32
C GLY A 180 10.11 1.69 7.02
N GLU A 181 10.50 1.75 5.75
CA GLU A 181 11.88 1.92 5.31
C GLU A 181 12.19 3.41 5.04
N GLU A 182 13.43 3.82 5.33
CA GLU A 182 13.90 5.16 4.93
C GLU A 182 14.38 5.07 3.49
N VAL A 183 13.84 5.91 2.62
CA VAL A 183 14.16 5.94 1.19
C VAL A 183 14.81 7.27 0.86
N LEU A 184 16.03 7.21 0.33
CA LEU A 184 16.76 8.36 -0.20
C LEU A 184 16.36 8.57 -1.66
N TYR A 185 15.85 9.74 -1.98
CA TYR A 185 15.42 10.10 -3.32
C TYR A 185 16.53 10.89 -4.03
N ALA A 186 17.12 10.29 -5.06
CA ALA A 186 18.19 10.87 -5.89
C ALA A 186 17.70 11.12 -7.33
N ARG A 187 18.22 12.13 -8.02
CA ARG A 187 17.76 12.54 -9.36
C ARG A 187 18.58 11.93 -10.51
N SER A 188 19.71 11.30 -10.18
CA SER A 188 20.61 10.70 -11.16
C SER A 188 20.46 9.19 -11.27
N LEU A 189 20.01 8.69 -12.42
CA LEU A 189 19.98 7.25 -12.69
C LEU A 189 21.38 6.61 -12.61
N HIS A 190 22.42 7.36 -13.02
CA HIS A 190 23.81 6.88 -12.98
C HIS A 190 24.28 6.66 -11.54
N PHE A 191 23.90 7.55 -10.62
CA PHE A 191 24.14 7.39 -9.19
C PHE A 191 23.45 6.15 -8.64
N ILE A 192 22.18 5.92 -8.98
CA ILE A 192 21.42 4.74 -8.55
C ILE A 192 22.06 3.46 -9.05
N ALA A 193 22.41 3.40 -10.34
CA ALA A 193 23.02 2.23 -10.96
C ALA A 193 24.37 1.90 -10.31
N ALA A 194 25.21 2.92 -10.07
CA ALA A 194 26.48 2.75 -9.37
C ALA A 194 26.27 2.28 -7.92
N HIS A 195 25.29 2.82 -7.22
CA HIS A 195 24.97 2.39 -5.86
C HIS A 195 24.50 0.92 -5.81
N ALA A 196 23.61 0.52 -6.73
CA ALA A 196 23.17 -0.87 -6.85
C ALA A 196 24.35 -1.81 -7.13
N ALA A 197 25.30 -1.40 -7.98
CA ALA A 197 26.52 -2.17 -8.24
C ALA A 197 27.41 -2.32 -7.00
N THR A 198 27.53 -1.28 -6.16
CA THR A 198 28.28 -1.37 -4.91
C THR A 198 27.63 -2.30 -3.88
N GLN A 199 26.30 -2.41 -3.87
CA GLN A 199 25.61 -3.35 -2.98
C GLN A 199 25.64 -4.79 -3.48
N ALA A 200 25.62 -5.00 -4.80
CA ALA A 200 25.60 -6.33 -5.41
C ALA A 200 26.95 -7.06 -5.33
N THR A 201 28.04 -6.34 -5.06
CA THR A 201 29.35 -6.97 -4.87
C THR A 201 29.36 -7.65 -3.51
N PRO A 202 29.33 -9.00 -3.41
CA PRO A 202 29.48 -9.67 -2.13
C PRO A 202 30.80 -9.18 -1.56
N SER A 203 30.76 -8.63 -0.35
CA SER A 203 31.93 -8.07 0.31
C SER A 203 33.05 -9.11 0.26
N ALA A 204 33.98 -8.93 -0.68
CA ALA A 204 35.20 -9.71 -0.69
C ALA A 204 35.84 -9.52 0.70
N PRO A 205 36.37 -10.58 1.33
CA PRO A 205 36.94 -10.47 2.66
C PRO A 205 37.93 -9.32 2.67
N VAL A 206 37.59 -8.25 3.39
CA VAL A 206 38.41 -7.06 3.50
C VAL A 206 39.67 -7.49 4.24
N ALA A 207 40.76 -7.69 3.51
CA ALA A 207 42.08 -7.76 4.09
C ALA A 207 42.35 -6.39 4.75
N HIS A 208 42.23 -6.33 6.06
CA HIS A 208 42.56 -5.16 6.86
C HIS A 208 44.05 -4.85 6.72
N VAL A 209 44.42 -4.07 5.71
CA VAL A 209 45.68 -3.34 5.71
C VAL A 209 45.39 -2.03 6.45
N VAL A 210 45.94 -1.92 7.66
CA VAL A 210 45.88 -0.72 8.50
C VAL A 210 47.03 0.21 8.10
N PRO A 211 46.82 1.33 7.40
CA PRO A 211 47.83 2.36 7.27
C PRO A 211 47.87 3.24 8.54
N ALA A 212 49.08 3.58 8.96
CA ALA A 212 49.38 4.44 10.11
C ALA A 212 48.87 5.88 9.90
N ALA A 213 48.30 6.45 10.97
CA ALA A 213 47.71 7.77 11.01
C ALA A 213 48.77 8.90 10.96
N PRO A 214 48.59 9.94 10.13
CA PRO A 214 49.23 11.22 10.34
C PRO A 214 48.33 12.20 11.10
N ALA A 215 48.99 13.03 11.92
CA ALA A 215 48.45 13.94 12.92
C ALA A 215 47.57 15.08 12.37
N ALA A 216 46.57 15.45 13.16
CA ALA A 216 45.66 16.56 12.92
C ALA A 216 46.31 17.94 13.19
N PRO A 217 45.85 18.99 12.47
CA PRO A 217 45.88 20.33 13.02
C PRO A 217 44.51 21.02 13.10
N ALA A 218 44.49 21.94 14.07
CA ALA A 218 43.49 22.84 14.61
C ALA A 218 42.41 23.47 13.69
N ALA A 219 41.25 23.65 14.30
CA ALA A 219 40.12 24.45 13.84
C ALA A 219 40.39 25.97 13.86
N PRO A 220 39.57 26.75 13.11
CA PRO A 220 39.15 28.05 13.61
C PRO A 220 37.62 28.26 13.59
N ALA A 221 37.23 29.30 14.33
CA ALA A 221 35.90 29.61 14.81
C ALA A 221 35.01 30.44 13.85
N ALA A 222 33.69 30.26 14.07
CA ALA A 222 32.58 31.22 14.05
C ALA A 222 32.40 32.26 12.91
N SER A 223 31.20 32.28 12.32
CA SER A 223 30.40 33.52 12.23
C SER A 223 28.91 33.21 12.07
N ALA A 224 28.08 34.09 12.63
CA ALA A 224 26.62 34.01 12.70
C ALA A 224 25.96 34.94 11.68
N ALA A 225 24.79 34.57 11.13
CA ALA A 225 23.72 35.50 10.73
C ALA A 225 22.42 34.76 10.32
N SER A 226 21.41 34.82 11.20
CA SER A 226 20.00 35.17 10.96
C SER A 226 19.41 35.07 9.53
N ALA A 227 18.37 34.25 9.37
CA ALA A 227 17.17 34.60 8.59
C ALA A 227 15.94 33.79 9.03
N ALA A 228 14.85 34.51 9.30
CA ALA A 228 13.58 34.04 9.84
C ALA A 228 12.92 32.93 9.00
N ARG A 229 12.42 31.89 9.66
CA ARG A 229 11.45 30.93 9.10
C ARG A 229 10.14 31.00 9.86
N SER A 230 9.09 31.27 9.11
CA SER A 230 7.68 31.25 9.48
C SER A 230 7.26 29.90 10.09
N PRO A 231 6.28 29.87 11.01
CA PRO A 231 5.68 28.62 11.45
C PRO A 231 4.69 28.13 10.39
N LEU A 232 5.01 27.04 9.71
CA LEU A 232 4.10 26.34 8.79
C LEU A 232 3.59 25.06 9.45
N PHE A 233 2.27 25.08 9.68
CA PHE A 233 1.36 23.94 9.86
C PHE A 233 1.46 23.08 11.12
N GLY A 234 0.62 23.45 12.10
CA GLY A 234 0.03 22.51 13.04
C GLY A 234 -0.98 21.61 12.32
N TRP A 235 -0.80 20.30 12.43
CA TRP A 235 -1.84 19.33 12.12
C TRP A 235 -2.59 19.05 13.41
N ASP A 236 -3.76 19.67 13.53
CA ASP A 236 -4.72 19.40 14.59
C ASP A 236 -5.32 18.00 14.35
N ARG A 237 -4.72 17.01 15.02
CA ARG A 237 -5.30 15.70 15.23
C ARG A 237 -6.19 15.86 16.45
N ASP A 238 -7.49 16.05 16.22
CA ASP A 238 -8.57 15.51 17.04
C ASP A 238 -9.91 16.11 16.60
N SER A 239 -10.74 15.31 15.92
CA SER A 239 -12.19 15.23 16.18
C SER A 239 -12.88 14.35 15.12
N LEU A 240 -13.65 13.40 15.64
CA LEU A 240 -14.70 12.57 15.01
C LEU A 240 -14.43 11.05 14.92
N ALA A 241 -14.28 10.43 16.09
CA ALA A 241 -15.18 9.33 16.49
C ALA A 241 -16.63 9.87 16.50
N THR A 242 -17.73 9.26 16.01
CA THR A 242 -18.16 7.89 15.68
C THR A 242 -19.50 7.98 14.91
N PRO A 243 -19.92 6.97 14.10
CA PRO A 243 -20.85 5.94 14.59
C PRO A 243 -20.43 4.52 14.15
N ARG A 244 -19.14 4.34 13.83
CA ARG A 244 -18.55 3.07 13.38
C ARG A 244 -18.44 2.00 14.47
N ASP A 245 -18.46 2.38 15.73
CA ASP A 245 -18.09 1.46 16.82
C ASP A 245 -19.26 0.63 17.35
N MET A 246 -20.51 0.96 17.01
CA MET A 246 -21.67 0.25 17.58
C MET A 246 -21.87 -1.16 16.98
N LEU A 247 -21.44 -1.39 15.73
CA LEU A 247 -21.60 -2.68 15.04
C LEU A 247 -20.45 -3.65 15.34
N THR A 248 -19.23 -3.15 15.52
CA THR A 248 -18.10 -3.90 16.09
C THR A 248 -18.36 -4.26 17.55
N LEU A 249 -19.04 -3.39 18.32
CA LEU A 249 -19.47 -3.68 19.69
C LEU A 249 -20.56 -4.76 19.79
N CYS A 250 -21.33 -5.07 18.74
CA CYS A 250 -22.38 -6.10 18.80
C CYS A 250 -21.99 -7.41 18.10
N ALA A 251 -21.22 -7.36 17.01
CA ALA A 251 -20.75 -8.55 16.31
C ALA A 251 -19.63 -9.29 17.07
N GLY A 252 -18.76 -8.54 17.76
CA GLY A 252 -17.72 -9.10 18.63
C GLY A 252 -18.30 -9.97 19.75
N PRO A 253 -19.24 -9.46 20.57
CA PRO A 253 -19.83 -10.24 21.66
C PRO A 253 -20.64 -11.44 21.20
N ALA A 254 -21.32 -11.40 20.05
CA ALA A 254 -22.07 -12.55 19.54
C ALA A 254 -21.13 -13.69 19.10
N LEU A 255 -20.01 -13.35 18.46
CA LEU A 255 -19.01 -14.33 18.04
C LEU A 255 -18.20 -14.86 19.24
N VAL A 256 -17.94 -14.01 20.23
CA VAL A 256 -17.34 -14.40 21.51
C VAL A 256 -18.31 -15.27 22.33
N ALA A 257 -19.60 -14.95 22.39
CA ALA A 257 -20.60 -15.76 23.08
C ALA A 257 -20.77 -17.14 22.41
N PHE A 258 -20.73 -17.20 21.09
CA PHE A 258 -20.71 -18.46 20.34
C PHE A 258 -19.43 -19.27 20.63
N GLY A 259 -18.27 -18.63 20.60
CA GLY A 259 -16.99 -19.25 20.94
C GLY A 259 -16.94 -19.75 22.38
N MET A 260 -17.45 -18.97 23.33
CA MET A 260 -17.56 -19.37 24.75
C MET A 260 -18.57 -20.49 24.95
N GLY A 261 -19.70 -20.49 24.24
CA GLY A 261 -20.67 -21.59 24.28
C GLY A 261 -20.09 -22.90 23.75
N LEU A 262 -19.33 -22.83 22.64
CA LEU A 262 -18.61 -23.97 22.10
C LEU A 262 -17.53 -24.46 23.08
N GLN A 263 -16.75 -23.56 23.66
CA GLN A 263 -15.72 -23.89 24.65
C GLN A 263 -16.33 -24.53 25.90
N PHE A 264 -17.43 -23.99 26.43
CA PHE A 264 -18.13 -24.54 27.60
C PHE A 264 -18.63 -25.96 27.35
N VAL A 265 -19.19 -26.24 26.18
CA VAL A 265 -19.63 -27.59 25.80
C VAL A 265 -18.44 -28.55 25.69
N LEU A 266 -17.30 -28.09 25.17
CA LEU A 266 -16.08 -28.91 25.10
C LEU A 266 -15.50 -29.17 26.49
N THR A 267 -15.47 -28.18 27.38
CA THR A 267 -15.00 -28.33 28.77
C THR A 267 -15.91 -29.22 29.60
N LEU A 268 -17.23 -29.13 29.43
CA LEU A 268 -18.20 -30.04 30.08
C LEU A 268 -18.01 -31.48 29.61
N ALA A 269 -17.69 -31.68 28.33
CA ALA A 269 -17.42 -33.01 27.82
C ALA A 269 -16.10 -33.58 28.38
N GLU A 270 -15.07 -32.75 28.52
CA GLU A 270 -13.79 -33.11 29.15
C GLU A 270 -13.96 -33.46 30.65
N GLU A 271 -14.74 -32.69 31.41
CA GLU A 271 -15.04 -32.96 32.82
C GLU A 271 -15.82 -34.27 33.06
N ASN A 272 -16.53 -34.76 32.05
CA ASN A 272 -17.27 -36.03 32.12
C ASN A 272 -16.46 -37.22 31.53
N ASP A 273 -15.14 -37.08 31.36
CA ASP A 273 -14.26 -38.06 30.72
C ASP A 273 -14.74 -38.51 29.33
N VAL A 274 -15.48 -37.64 28.64
CA VAL A 274 -15.88 -37.87 27.26
C VAL A 274 -14.74 -37.41 26.36
N GLU A 275 -14.02 -38.36 25.78
CA GLU A 275 -12.93 -38.11 24.84
C GLU A 275 -13.45 -37.42 23.57
N VAL A 276 -13.59 -36.09 23.61
CA VAL A 276 -14.00 -35.30 22.44
C VAL A 276 -12.78 -35.04 21.57
N SER A 277 -12.43 -36.07 20.80
CA SER A 277 -11.67 -35.87 19.56
C SER A 277 -12.36 -34.77 18.74
N GLY A 278 -11.63 -33.82 18.15
CA GLY A 278 -12.22 -32.82 17.24
C GLY A 278 -13.05 -33.44 16.09
N HIS A 279 -12.81 -34.73 15.80
CA HIS A 279 -13.68 -35.52 14.93
C HIS A 279 -15.03 -35.87 15.56
N LEU A 280 -15.13 -36.16 16.85
CA LEU A 280 -16.38 -36.48 17.54
C LEU A 280 -17.34 -35.29 17.53
N GLY A 281 -16.88 -34.08 17.83
CA GLY A 281 -17.71 -32.86 17.77
C GLY A 281 -18.27 -32.59 16.38
N MET A 282 -17.42 -32.71 15.34
CA MET A 282 -17.85 -32.62 13.94
C MET A 282 -18.79 -33.77 13.53
N THR A 283 -18.58 -34.98 14.07
CA THR A 283 -19.40 -36.17 13.79
C THR A 283 -20.77 -36.07 14.47
N ILE A 284 -20.85 -35.51 15.67
CA ILE A 284 -22.11 -35.24 16.39
C ILE A 284 -22.92 -34.19 15.62
N LEU A 285 -22.29 -33.08 15.20
CA LEU A 285 -22.93 -32.11 14.29
C LEU A 285 -23.42 -32.76 13.00
N TYR A 286 -22.61 -33.65 12.42
CA TYR A 286 -22.95 -34.43 11.23
C TYR A 286 -24.08 -35.44 11.42
N LEU A 287 -24.19 -36.05 12.60
CA LEU A 287 -25.21 -37.05 12.93
C LEU A 287 -26.55 -36.39 13.26
N ILE A 288 -26.54 -35.28 14.01
CA ILE A 288 -27.75 -34.56 14.43
C ILE A 288 -28.42 -33.89 13.23
N PHE A 289 -27.63 -33.21 12.39
CA PHE A 289 -28.18 -32.43 11.29
C PHE A 289 -28.10 -33.17 9.95
N GLY A 290 -27.20 -34.15 9.80
CA GLY A 290 -26.90 -34.79 8.53
C GLY A 290 -25.87 -34.01 7.71
N LYS A 291 -25.04 -34.75 6.95
CA LYS A 291 -23.97 -34.20 6.06
C LYS A 291 -24.45 -33.04 5.19
N SER A 292 -25.67 -33.14 4.66
CA SER A 292 -26.27 -32.16 3.77
C SER A 292 -26.69 -30.87 4.50
N VAL A 293 -27.13 -30.96 5.76
CA VAL A 293 -27.60 -29.80 6.53
C VAL A 293 -26.44 -29.03 7.12
N VAL A 294 -25.38 -29.69 7.60
CA VAL A 294 -24.16 -28.99 8.07
C VAL A 294 -23.49 -28.24 6.91
N SER A 295 -23.37 -28.88 5.74
CA SER A 295 -22.94 -28.21 4.51
C SER A 295 -23.87 -27.04 4.16
N GLY A 296 -25.19 -27.25 4.25
CA GLY A 296 -26.19 -26.21 4.05
C GLY A 296 -26.06 -25.04 5.01
N ILE A 297 -25.73 -25.27 6.28
CA ILE A 297 -25.52 -24.21 7.30
C ILE A 297 -24.27 -23.40 6.98
N PHE A 298 -23.15 -24.02 6.63
CA PHE A 298 -21.94 -23.29 6.25
C PHE A 298 -22.11 -22.53 4.93
N VAL A 299 -22.79 -23.13 3.96
CA VAL A 299 -23.15 -22.45 2.69
C VAL A 299 -24.12 -21.31 2.96
N ALA A 300 -25.09 -21.47 3.85
CA ALA A 300 -26.04 -20.41 4.21
C ALA A 300 -25.36 -19.28 4.97
N ILE A 301 -24.47 -19.57 5.92
CA ILE A 301 -23.67 -18.55 6.62
C ILE A 301 -22.76 -17.83 5.62
N GLY A 302 -22.07 -18.55 4.75
CA GLY A 302 -21.24 -17.97 3.69
C GLY A 302 -22.05 -17.10 2.72
N ALA A 303 -23.23 -17.56 2.32
CA ALA A 303 -24.13 -16.83 1.43
C ALA A 303 -24.72 -15.59 2.11
N VAL A 304 -25.07 -15.66 3.40
CA VAL A 304 -25.56 -14.51 4.18
C VAL A 304 -24.45 -13.49 4.37
N VAL A 305 -23.23 -13.91 4.72
CA VAL A 305 -22.07 -13.00 4.83
C VAL A 305 -21.77 -12.35 3.48
N LEU A 306 -21.76 -13.13 2.40
CA LEU A 306 -21.53 -12.62 1.05
C LEU A 306 -22.63 -11.65 0.60
N LEU A 307 -23.90 -11.99 0.83
CA LEU A 307 -25.05 -11.14 0.53
C LEU A 307 -25.00 -9.84 1.35
N PHE A 308 -24.61 -9.91 2.62
CA PHE A 308 -24.47 -8.75 3.48
C PHE A 308 -23.35 -7.83 2.98
N VAL A 309 -22.20 -8.40 2.58
CA VAL A 309 -21.10 -7.64 1.96
C VAL A 309 -21.56 -7.01 0.65
N LEU A 310 -22.27 -7.74 -0.21
CA LEU A 310 -22.78 -7.24 -1.49
C LEU A 310 -23.84 -6.14 -1.32
N LEU A 311 -24.76 -6.29 -0.36
CA LEU A 311 -25.78 -5.28 -0.06
C LEU A 311 -25.15 -4.04 0.59
N HIS A 312 -24.19 -4.23 1.49
CA HIS A 312 -23.47 -3.15 2.14
C HIS A 312 -22.68 -2.33 1.11
N GLU A 313 -21.84 -3.00 0.31
CA GLU A 313 -21.05 -2.36 -0.74
C GLU A 313 -21.94 -1.81 -1.86
N GLY A 314 -23.00 -2.51 -2.24
CA GLY A 314 -23.96 -2.07 -3.26
C GLY A 314 -24.74 -0.81 -2.84
N ARG A 315 -25.08 -0.67 -1.55
CA ARG A 315 -25.75 0.52 -1.01
C ARG A 315 -24.80 1.72 -0.95
N ILE A 316 -23.55 1.48 -0.55
CA ILE A 316 -22.48 2.48 -0.63
C ILE A 316 -22.26 2.91 -2.09
N LEU A 317 -22.27 1.97 -3.03
CA LEU A 317 -22.13 2.26 -4.45
C LEU A 317 -23.30 3.11 -4.96
N ARG A 318 -24.56 2.77 -4.63
CA ARG A 318 -25.75 3.53 -5.05
C ARG A 318 -25.76 4.95 -4.52
N GLN A 319 -25.48 5.14 -3.23
CA GLN A 319 -25.39 6.47 -2.64
C GLN A 319 -24.26 7.30 -3.27
N ARG A 320 -23.12 6.68 -3.59
CA ARG A 320 -21.97 7.34 -4.22
C ARG A 320 -22.15 7.65 -5.70
N LEU A 321 -23.01 6.90 -6.39
CA LEU A 321 -23.39 7.14 -7.78
C LEU A 321 -24.53 8.16 -7.91
N GLY A 322 -25.08 8.67 -6.80
CA GLY A 322 -26.24 9.56 -6.82
C GLY A 322 -27.52 8.90 -7.32
N LEU A 323 -27.59 7.56 -7.25
CA LEU A 323 -28.73 6.73 -7.66
C LEU A 323 -29.69 6.50 -6.48
N ALA A 324 -29.92 7.54 -5.68
CA ALA A 324 -30.88 7.50 -4.57
C ALA A 324 -32.31 7.65 -5.11
#